data_AF-A0A934DR39-F1
#
_entry.id   AF-A0A934DR39-F1
#
_cell.length_a   1.000
_cell.length_b   1.000
_cell.length_c   1.000
_cell.angle_alpha   90.00
_cell.angle_beta   90.00
_cell.angle_gamma   90.00
#
_symmetry.space_group_name_H-M   'P 1'
#
loop_
_entity.id
_entity.type
_entity.pdbx_description
1 polymer ?
#
loop_
_entity_poly.entity_id
_entity_poly.type
_entity_poly.pdbx_seq_one_letter_code
_entity_poly.pdbx_strand_id
1 'polypeptide(L)'
;MRTNRLLLAVTITLLAGCGAAPQSPTKAADKNPVAAADKADKGAKGDKADKSSEDQPATGKQDKPSDLGKPLAQHEKDFMSGCSKSPDFKPYCDCAWGVFATAFSVAEMNKDDLAQDKLNAVQKKTGQVCIDKMPESMVKEGFMKGCSQDNPGFKDYCECYWPELRKKFSIGEIADKAVVKSEKFALAGRDVAKKCAVKLPEAEVKKSFMKGCTEGGPAAEKFCGCAWTQLRSVMSHAEIEMAAAHSTPEFKKAQEKIEKSCAKLRPAK
;
A
#
# COMPACT_ATOMS: atom_id res chain seq x y z
N MET A 1 34.81 18.30 -22.66
CA MET A 1 33.35 18.55 -22.54
C MET A 1 32.73 17.38 -21.79
N ARG A 2 32.46 17.53 -20.48
CA ARG A 2 31.89 16.47 -19.64
C ARG A 2 30.38 16.66 -19.56
N THR A 3 29.64 15.78 -20.20
CA THR A 3 28.17 15.74 -20.19
C THR A 3 27.69 15.29 -18.81
N ASN A 4 27.62 16.23 -17.86
CA ASN A 4 26.99 16.02 -16.55
C ASN A 4 25.47 15.88 -16.74
N ARG A 5 25.02 14.68 -17.09
CA ARG A 5 23.62 14.27 -16.92
C ARG A 5 23.37 14.05 -15.43
N LEU A 6 23.18 15.14 -14.69
CA LEU A 6 22.50 15.06 -13.40
C LEU A 6 21.04 14.75 -13.72
N LEU A 7 20.69 13.46 -13.76
CA LEU A 7 19.32 13.06 -13.52
C LEU A 7 18.94 13.74 -12.19
N LEU A 8 17.94 14.62 -12.24
CA LEU A 8 17.19 14.96 -11.04
C LEU A 8 16.67 13.63 -10.51
N ALA A 9 17.37 13.08 -9.52
CA ALA A 9 16.88 12.02 -8.67
C ALA A 9 15.79 12.64 -7.79
N VAL A 10 14.66 12.99 -8.42
CA VAL A 10 13.37 12.94 -7.75
C VAL A 10 13.14 11.45 -7.58
N THR A 11 13.56 10.94 -6.42
CA THR A 11 13.28 9.59 -6.00
C THR A 11 11.76 9.48 -5.96
N ILE A 12 11.18 8.92 -7.02
CA ILE A 12 9.75 8.62 -7.12
C ILE A 12 9.50 7.48 -6.12
N THR A 13 9.30 7.84 -4.86
CA THR A 13 8.76 6.94 -3.83
C THR A 13 7.23 6.89 -3.97
N LEU A 14 6.74 6.66 -5.20
CA LEU A 14 5.31 6.59 -5.50
C LEU A 14 4.92 5.34 -6.30
N LEU A 15 5.81 4.34 -6.39
CA LEU A 15 5.56 3.08 -7.10
C LEU A 15 5.87 1.81 -6.28
N ALA A 16 5.77 1.91 -4.95
CA ALA A 16 5.85 0.74 -4.05
C ALA A 16 4.62 0.59 -3.11
N GLY A 17 3.52 1.31 -3.34
CA GLY A 17 2.34 1.28 -2.46
C GLY A 17 1.32 0.16 -2.72
N CYS A 18 1.16 -0.32 -3.96
CA CYS A 18 0.17 -1.37 -4.29
C CYS A 18 0.77 -2.79 -4.22
N GLY A 19 1.45 -3.10 -3.12
CA GLY A 19 2.08 -4.40 -2.91
C GLY A 19 2.02 -4.93 -1.48
N ALA A 20 1.39 -4.22 -0.55
CA ALA A 20 1.08 -4.78 0.76
C ALA A 20 -0.27 -5.50 0.65
N ALA A 21 -0.24 -6.84 0.62
CA ALA A 21 -1.41 -7.61 1.00
C ALA A 21 -1.92 -7.15 2.38
N PRO A 22 -3.22 -7.34 2.71
CA PRO A 22 -3.74 -7.04 4.03
C PRO A 22 -2.85 -7.71 5.08
N GLN A 23 -2.12 -6.91 5.85
CA GLN A 23 -1.41 -7.39 7.02
C GLN A 23 -2.47 -7.81 8.04
N SER A 24 -2.48 -9.10 8.38
CA SER A 24 -3.16 -9.60 9.57
C SER A 24 -2.76 -8.74 10.79
N PRO A 25 -3.66 -8.50 11.75
CA PRO A 25 -3.42 -7.57 12.84
C PRO A 25 -2.24 -8.03 13.71
N THR A 26 -1.13 -7.29 13.65
CA THR A 26 -0.03 -7.42 14.59
C THR A 26 -0.53 -6.97 15.96
N LYS A 27 -0.50 -7.87 16.95
CA LYS A 27 -0.67 -7.54 18.37
C LYS A 27 0.21 -6.35 18.71
N ALA A 28 -0.40 -5.30 19.27
CA ALA A 28 0.29 -4.14 19.79
C ALA A 28 1.30 -4.59 20.86
N ALA A 29 2.57 -4.27 20.64
CA ALA A 29 3.59 -4.31 21.68
C ALA A 29 3.45 -3.05 22.52
N ASP A 30 3.04 -3.26 23.77
CA ASP A 30 3.11 -2.30 24.87
C ASP A 30 4.50 -1.66 24.97
N LYS A 31 4.57 -0.34 24.76
CA LYS A 31 5.64 0.52 25.32
C LYS A 31 5.07 1.91 25.61
N ASN A 32 4.63 2.07 26.85
CA ASN A 32 4.37 3.36 27.47
C ASN A 32 5.63 3.78 28.26
N PRO A 33 6.22 4.96 28.04
CA PRO A 33 7.20 5.51 28.97
C PRO A 33 6.53 6.40 30.03
N VAL A 34 6.92 6.11 31.26
CA VAL A 34 6.53 6.74 32.53
C VAL A 34 7.01 8.20 32.60
N ALA A 35 6.16 9.09 33.11
CA ALA A 35 6.56 10.26 33.89
C ALA A 35 5.53 10.51 35.01
N ALA A 36 6.06 10.83 36.19
CA ALA A 36 5.44 10.70 37.51
C ALA A 36 4.53 11.86 37.95
N ALA A 37 3.60 11.57 38.86
CA ALA A 37 3.22 12.47 39.97
C ALA A 37 2.48 11.70 41.10
N ASP A 38 2.96 11.92 42.33
CA ASP A 38 2.46 11.49 43.64
C ASP A 38 0.98 11.80 43.97
N LYS A 39 0.30 10.89 44.68
CA LYS A 39 -0.02 10.98 46.14
C LYS A 39 -0.97 9.86 46.64
N ALA A 40 -0.78 9.53 47.92
CA ALA A 40 -1.49 8.64 48.87
C ALA A 40 -3.04 8.62 48.77
N ASP A 41 -3.79 7.64 49.28
CA ASP A 41 -3.84 7.14 50.67
C ASP A 41 -4.84 5.95 50.79
N LYS A 42 -4.54 5.04 51.74
CA LYS A 42 -5.41 4.10 52.51
C LYS A 42 -6.43 3.15 51.83
N GLY A 43 -6.12 1.86 51.97
CA GLY A 43 -6.75 1.01 52.99
C GLY A 43 -7.91 0.10 52.56
N ALA A 44 -7.75 -1.21 52.70
CA ALA A 44 -8.58 -2.08 53.56
C ALA A 44 -8.16 -3.55 53.49
N LYS A 45 -8.30 -4.20 54.63
CA LYS A 45 -7.83 -5.50 55.08
C LYS A 45 -8.98 -6.50 54.96
N GLY A 46 -8.70 -7.77 54.64
CA GLY A 46 -9.72 -8.81 54.60
C GLY A 46 -9.15 -10.22 54.46
N ASP A 47 -8.83 -10.82 55.61
CA ASP A 47 -8.37 -12.20 55.83
C ASP A 47 -9.49 -13.27 55.69
N LYS A 48 -9.04 -14.53 55.51
CA LYS A 48 -9.67 -15.83 55.89
C LYS A 48 -10.79 -16.38 54.99
N ALA A 49 -10.95 -17.70 54.77
CA ALA A 49 -10.30 -18.90 55.31
C ALA A 49 -10.55 -20.12 54.38
N ASP A 50 -9.67 -21.12 54.54
CA ASP A 50 -9.81 -22.56 54.27
C ASP A 50 -11.23 -23.12 54.06
N LYS A 51 -11.38 -24.02 53.07
CA LYS A 51 -11.84 -25.38 53.35
C LYS A 51 -11.55 -26.39 52.23
N SER A 52 -10.83 -27.43 52.64
CA SER A 52 -10.62 -28.74 52.02
C SER A 52 -11.89 -29.41 51.47
N SER A 53 -11.78 -30.15 50.35
CA SER A 53 -12.31 -31.52 50.25
C SER A 53 -11.90 -32.24 48.96
N GLU A 54 -11.42 -33.48 49.17
CA GLU A 54 -11.64 -34.71 48.39
C GLU A 54 -10.97 -34.94 47.02
N ASP A 55 -9.85 -35.67 47.12
CA ASP A 55 -9.51 -36.83 46.30
C ASP A 55 -10.73 -37.62 45.78
N GLN A 56 -10.84 -37.72 44.44
CA GLN A 56 -11.49 -38.85 43.77
C GLN A 56 -10.88 -39.11 42.38
N PRO A 57 -11.02 -40.35 41.87
CA PRO A 57 -9.92 -41.09 41.27
C PRO A 57 -9.72 -40.86 39.79
N ALA A 58 -8.45 -41.08 39.38
CA ALA A 58 -7.99 -41.27 38.03
C ALA A 58 -8.91 -42.23 37.25
N THR A 59 -9.82 -41.65 36.47
CA THR A 59 -10.56 -42.38 35.44
C THR A 59 -9.72 -42.27 34.17
N GLY A 60 -9.26 -43.43 33.68
CA GLY A 60 -8.25 -43.57 32.65
C GLY A 60 -8.41 -42.60 31.48
N LYS A 61 -7.37 -41.82 31.24
CA LYS A 61 -7.11 -41.24 29.92
C LYS A 61 -6.95 -42.42 28.96
N GLN A 62 -8.03 -42.75 28.25
CA GLN A 62 -7.89 -43.39 26.95
C GLN A 62 -7.00 -42.49 26.12
N ASP A 63 -5.76 -42.92 25.91
CA ASP A 63 -4.90 -42.45 24.84
C ASP A 63 -5.73 -42.52 23.55
N LYS A 64 -6.29 -41.38 23.17
CA LYS A 64 -6.94 -41.21 21.89
C LYS A 64 -5.82 -40.81 20.93
N PRO A 65 -5.34 -41.71 20.06
CA PRO A 65 -4.44 -41.31 18.99
C PRO A 65 -5.30 -40.48 18.02
N SER A 66 -5.28 -39.17 18.21
CA SER A 66 -5.78 -38.22 17.22
C SER A 66 -4.69 -37.20 16.91
N ASP A 67 -3.46 -37.70 16.81
CA ASP A 67 -2.31 -36.98 16.29
C ASP A 67 -2.28 -37.04 14.74
N LEU A 68 -3.45 -36.92 14.12
CA LEU A 68 -3.60 -36.90 12.66
C LEU A 68 -3.84 -35.48 12.11
N GLY A 69 -3.79 -34.47 12.99
CA GLY A 69 -4.02 -33.07 12.62
C GLY A 69 -5.43 -32.79 12.07
N LYS A 70 -5.69 -31.54 11.68
CA LYS A 70 -6.91 -31.15 10.98
C LYS A 70 -6.87 -31.67 9.53
N PRO A 71 -7.99 -32.19 9.00
CA PRO A 71 -8.09 -32.61 7.59
C PRO A 71 -8.12 -31.40 6.65
N LEU A 72 -7.78 -31.61 5.36
CA LEU A 72 -7.75 -30.54 4.34
C LEU A 72 -9.06 -29.75 4.26
N ALA A 73 -10.20 -30.42 4.30
CA ALA A 73 -11.52 -29.79 4.25
C ALA A 73 -11.77 -28.84 5.44
N GLN A 74 -11.19 -29.13 6.61
CA GLN A 74 -11.28 -28.23 7.76
C GLN A 74 -10.40 -27.00 7.57
N HIS A 75 -9.18 -27.16 7.02
CA HIS A 75 -8.33 -26.03 6.67
C HIS A 75 -8.96 -25.13 5.62
N GLU A 76 -9.61 -25.71 4.59
CA GLU A 76 -10.36 -24.95 3.59
C GLU A 76 -11.48 -24.14 4.24
N LYS A 77 -12.29 -24.80 5.10
CA LYS A 77 -13.38 -24.14 5.81
C LYS A 77 -12.88 -22.99 6.69
N ASP A 78 -11.80 -23.20 7.43
CA ASP A 78 -11.18 -22.19 8.28
C ASP A 78 -10.67 -21.01 7.42
N PHE A 79 -9.97 -21.28 6.31
CA PHE A 79 -9.51 -20.28 5.35
C PHE A 79 -10.65 -19.46 4.76
N MET A 80 -11.69 -20.13 4.24
CA MET A 80 -12.83 -19.49 3.62
C MET A 80 -13.63 -18.65 4.62
N SER A 81 -13.79 -19.12 5.86
CA SER A 81 -14.46 -18.35 6.93
C SER A 81 -13.77 -17.00 7.20
N GLY A 82 -12.44 -16.96 7.07
CA GLY A 82 -11.65 -15.73 7.24
C GLY A 82 -11.61 -14.86 5.98
N CYS A 83 -11.46 -15.49 4.81
CA CYS A 83 -11.23 -14.80 3.55
C CYS A 83 -12.52 -14.24 2.93
N SER A 84 -13.60 -15.04 2.87
CA SER A 84 -14.84 -14.68 2.18
C SER A 84 -15.85 -14.00 3.13
N LYS A 85 -15.38 -13.08 3.97
CA LYS A 85 -16.26 -12.28 4.86
C LYS A 85 -17.25 -11.42 4.06
N SER A 86 -16.90 -11.08 2.82
CA SER A 86 -17.81 -10.49 1.84
C SER A 86 -18.02 -11.46 0.68
N PRO A 87 -19.25 -11.60 0.15
CA PRO A 87 -19.54 -12.45 -1.01
C PRO A 87 -18.67 -12.15 -2.24
N ASP A 88 -18.32 -10.88 -2.44
CA ASP A 88 -17.50 -10.43 -3.59
C ASP A 88 -16.07 -10.99 -3.56
N PHE A 89 -15.59 -11.39 -2.37
CA PHE A 89 -14.27 -11.99 -2.21
C PHE A 89 -14.26 -13.48 -2.50
N LYS A 90 -15.42 -14.15 -2.54
CA LYS A 90 -15.49 -15.61 -2.69
C LYS A 90 -14.68 -16.13 -3.90
N PRO A 91 -14.79 -15.54 -5.12
CA PRO A 91 -14.01 -16.01 -6.26
C PRO A 91 -12.49 -15.86 -6.07
N TYR A 92 -12.05 -14.78 -5.42
CA TYR A 92 -10.64 -14.57 -5.08
C TYR A 92 -10.17 -15.59 -4.03
N CYS A 93 -10.98 -15.82 -3.00
CA CYS A 93 -10.67 -16.77 -1.92
C CYS A 93 -10.62 -18.21 -2.43
N ASP A 94 -11.57 -18.64 -3.28
CA ASP A 94 -11.54 -19.96 -3.91
C ASP A 94 -10.23 -20.15 -4.71
N CYS A 95 -9.84 -19.14 -5.50
CA CYS A 95 -8.60 -19.17 -6.26
C CYS A 95 -7.36 -19.20 -5.35
N ALA A 96 -7.31 -18.33 -4.34
CA ALA A 96 -6.20 -18.24 -3.40
C ALA A 96 -6.02 -19.54 -2.60
N TRP A 97 -7.13 -20.16 -2.19
CA TRP A 97 -7.12 -21.48 -1.55
C TRP A 97 -6.55 -22.54 -2.49
N GLY A 98 -6.96 -22.58 -3.77
CA GLY A 98 -6.41 -23.51 -4.75
C GLY A 98 -4.89 -23.38 -4.92
N VAL A 99 -4.37 -22.15 -4.95
CA VAL A 99 -2.91 -21.90 -4.99
C VAL A 99 -2.23 -22.37 -3.69
N PHE A 100 -2.82 -22.06 -2.53
CA PHE A 100 -2.29 -22.44 -1.22
C PHE A 100 -2.27 -23.97 -1.03
N ALA A 101 -3.39 -24.65 -1.30
CA ALA A 101 -3.54 -26.10 -1.15
C ALA A 101 -2.65 -26.91 -2.10
N THR A 102 -2.25 -26.32 -3.23
CA THR A 102 -1.25 -26.93 -4.13
C THR A 102 0.18 -26.80 -3.59
N ALA A 103 0.46 -25.77 -2.79
CA ALA A 103 1.80 -25.46 -2.32
C ALA A 103 2.15 -26.08 -0.95
N PHE A 104 1.15 -26.41 -0.15
CA PHE A 104 1.31 -27.01 1.18
C PHE A 104 0.62 -28.37 1.24
N SER A 105 1.32 -29.36 1.81
CA SER A 105 0.70 -30.62 2.21
C SER A 105 -0.12 -30.43 3.49
N VAL A 106 -1.09 -31.32 3.74
CA VAL A 106 -1.88 -31.31 4.98
C VAL A 106 -0.99 -31.42 6.22
N ALA A 107 0.09 -32.20 6.16
CA ALA A 107 1.06 -32.31 7.25
C ALA A 107 1.79 -30.97 7.52
N GLU A 108 2.09 -30.18 6.48
CA GLU A 108 2.64 -28.84 6.65
C GLU A 108 1.61 -27.87 7.22
N MET A 109 0.35 -27.90 6.74
CA MET A 109 -0.72 -27.03 7.25
C MET A 109 -1.06 -27.26 8.73
N ASN A 110 -0.76 -28.44 9.26
CA ASN A 110 -0.97 -28.77 10.67
C ASN A 110 0.18 -28.34 11.60
N LYS A 111 1.24 -27.74 11.06
CA LYS A 111 2.33 -27.16 11.86
C LYS A 111 1.91 -25.78 12.37
N ASP A 112 2.37 -25.45 13.58
CA ASP A 112 2.15 -24.12 14.17
C ASP A 112 2.91 -23.00 13.41
N ASP A 113 3.98 -23.37 12.68
CA ASP A 113 4.77 -22.44 11.88
C ASP A 113 4.97 -22.97 10.45
N LEU A 114 4.60 -22.14 9.48
CA LEU A 114 4.76 -22.42 8.06
C LEU A 114 6.02 -21.71 7.56
N ALA A 115 6.81 -22.40 6.73
CA ALA A 115 8.01 -21.81 6.17
C ALA A 115 7.72 -20.48 5.45
N GLN A 116 8.26 -19.38 5.98
CA GLN A 116 7.98 -18.02 5.54
C GLN A 116 8.28 -17.81 4.05
N ASP A 117 9.36 -18.41 3.53
CA ASP A 117 9.71 -18.31 2.11
C ASP A 117 8.64 -18.95 1.21
N LYS A 118 8.04 -20.05 1.66
CA LYS A 118 6.95 -20.74 0.94
C LYS A 118 5.68 -19.89 0.98
N LEU A 119 5.36 -19.28 2.12
CA LEU A 119 4.26 -18.33 2.24
C LEU A 119 4.43 -17.13 1.30
N ASN A 120 5.62 -16.53 1.26
CA ASN A 120 5.94 -15.42 0.36
C ASN A 120 5.79 -15.82 -1.11
N ALA A 121 6.24 -17.04 -1.47
CA ALA A 121 6.08 -17.58 -2.83
C ALA A 121 4.61 -17.80 -3.20
N VAL A 122 3.82 -18.36 -2.28
CA VAL A 122 2.37 -18.55 -2.46
C VAL A 122 1.67 -17.20 -2.59
N GLN A 123 1.95 -16.23 -1.73
CA GLN A 123 1.38 -14.90 -1.80
C GLN A 123 1.66 -14.22 -3.15
N LYS A 124 2.91 -14.30 -3.63
CA LYS A 124 3.29 -13.78 -4.94
C LYS A 124 2.53 -14.49 -6.06
N LYS A 125 2.43 -15.83 -6.01
CA LYS A 125 1.73 -16.64 -7.03
C LYS A 125 0.22 -16.38 -7.02
N THR A 126 -0.40 -16.27 -5.86
CA THR A 126 -1.81 -15.90 -5.70
C THR A 126 -2.07 -14.53 -6.33
N GLY A 127 -1.21 -13.54 -6.05
CA GLY A 127 -1.32 -12.22 -6.66
C GLY A 127 -1.16 -12.21 -8.19
N GLN A 128 -0.51 -13.23 -8.77
CA GLN A 128 -0.36 -13.37 -10.23
C GLN A 128 -1.53 -14.14 -10.86
N VAL A 129 -1.97 -15.23 -10.23
CA VAL A 129 -2.96 -16.15 -10.80
C VAL A 129 -4.40 -15.72 -10.50
N CYS A 130 -4.63 -15.10 -9.34
CA CYS A 130 -5.96 -14.78 -8.85
C CYS A 130 -6.34 -13.30 -9.05
N ILE A 131 -5.50 -12.52 -9.72
CA ILE A 131 -5.67 -11.07 -9.85
C ILE A 131 -6.99 -10.67 -10.53
N ASP A 132 -7.40 -11.45 -11.54
CA ASP A 132 -8.67 -11.26 -12.26
C ASP A 132 -9.90 -11.62 -11.44
N LYS A 133 -9.71 -12.29 -10.30
CA LYS A 133 -10.77 -12.62 -9.33
C LYS A 133 -10.86 -11.62 -8.20
N MET A 134 -9.93 -10.66 -8.12
CA MET A 134 -9.90 -9.67 -7.05
C MET A 134 -11.15 -8.77 -7.15
N PRO A 135 -11.87 -8.56 -6.04
CA PRO A 135 -13.06 -7.71 -6.06
C PRO A 135 -12.68 -6.27 -6.38
N GLU A 136 -13.50 -5.61 -7.20
CA GLU A 136 -13.26 -4.22 -7.61
C GLU A 136 -13.17 -3.28 -6.39
N SER A 137 -13.94 -3.54 -5.34
CA SER A 137 -13.91 -2.76 -4.10
C SER A 137 -12.51 -2.73 -3.46
N MET A 138 -11.79 -3.85 -3.43
CA MET A 138 -10.44 -3.94 -2.86
C MET A 138 -9.43 -3.17 -3.70
N VAL A 139 -9.50 -3.29 -5.03
CA VAL A 139 -8.57 -2.57 -5.93
C VAL A 139 -8.86 -1.08 -5.93
N LYS A 140 -10.14 -0.69 -5.91
CA LYS A 140 -10.56 0.71 -5.76
C LYS A 140 -10.09 1.28 -4.44
N GLU A 141 -10.26 0.59 -3.32
CA GLU A 141 -9.80 1.05 -2.01
C GLU A 141 -8.27 1.26 -2.00
N GLY A 142 -7.52 0.29 -2.53
CA GLY A 142 -6.07 0.40 -2.69
C GLY A 142 -5.66 1.58 -3.58
N PHE A 143 -6.36 1.77 -4.70
CA PHE A 143 -6.15 2.91 -5.60
C PHE A 143 -6.45 4.24 -4.91
N MET A 144 -7.61 4.37 -4.26
CA MET A 144 -8.01 5.60 -3.57
C MET A 144 -7.03 5.95 -2.46
N LYS A 145 -6.64 4.96 -1.65
CA LYS A 145 -5.62 5.12 -0.62
C LYS A 145 -4.32 5.61 -1.24
N GLY A 146 -3.78 4.91 -2.24
CA GLY A 146 -2.52 5.31 -2.87
C GLY A 146 -2.57 6.69 -3.56
N CYS A 147 -3.70 7.03 -4.17
CA CYS A 147 -3.88 8.28 -4.90
C CYS A 147 -4.00 9.51 -3.99
N SER A 148 -4.60 9.37 -2.80
CA SER A 148 -4.81 10.48 -1.86
C SER A 148 -3.99 10.38 -0.57
N GLN A 149 -3.12 9.37 -0.41
CA GLN A 149 -2.40 9.12 0.85
C GLN A 149 -1.55 10.32 1.28
N ASP A 150 -0.78 10.88 0.36
CA ASP A 150 0.11 12.00 0.66
C ASP A 150 -0.59 13.37 0.57
N ASN A 151 -1.76 13.41 -0.07
CA ASN A 151 -2.55 14.62 -0.23
C ASN A 151 -4.06 14.32 -0.18
N PRO A 152 -4.71 14.45 0.99
CA PRO A 152 -6.16 14.26 1.12
C PRO A 152 -6.99 15.18 0.22
N GLY A 153 -6.44 16.33 -0.19
CA GLY A 153 -7.06 17.25 -1.14
C GLY A 153 -7.22 16.68 -2.55
N PHE A 154 -6.63 15.52 -2.85
CA PHE A 154 -6.78 14.82 -4.13
C PHE A 154 -7.99 13.89 -4.17
N LYS A 155 -8.77 13.74 -3.08
CA LYS A 155 -9.88 12.79 -3.02
C LYS A 155 -10.83 12.90 -4.21
N ASP A 156 -11.34 14.09 -4.52
CA ASP A 156 -12.27 14.31 -5.64
C ASP A 156 -11.64 14.01 -7.01
N TYR A 157 -10.34 14.28 -7.15
CA TYR A 157 -9.57 13.91 -8.34
C TYR A 157 -9.47 12.39 -8.48
N CYS A 158 -9.13 11.68 -7.42
CA CYS A 158 -9.02 10.21 -7.40
C CYS A 158 -10.39 9.55 -7.67
N GLU A 159 -11.48 10.10 -7.12
CA GLU A 159 -12.85 9.63 -7.38
C GLU A 159 -13.27 9.82 -8.84
N CYS A 160 -12.80 10.88 -9.50
CA CYS A 160 -12.95 11.06 -10.95
C CYS A 160 -12.06 10.10 -11.74
N TYR A 161 -10.80 9.93 -11.32
CA TYR A 161 -9.78 9.20 -12.07
C TYR A 161 -10.07 7.71 -12.15
N TRP A 162 -10.48 7.09 -11.03
CA TRP A 162 -10.74 5.65 -10.95
C TRP A 162 -11.70 5.12 -12.04
N PRO A 163 -12.95 5.62 -12.16
CA PRO A 163 -13.89 5.10 -13.14
C PRO A 163 -13.43 5.35 -14.59
N GLU A 164 -12.70 6.44 -14.85
CA GLU A 164 -12.18 6.76 -16.17
C GLU A 164 -11.01 5.83 -16.56
N LEU A 165 -10.15 5.48 -15.60
CA LEU A 165 -9.11 4.47 -15.79
C LEU A 165 -9.73 3.08 -16.03
N ARG A 166 -10.77 2.72 -15.27
CA ARG A 166 -11.49 1.44 -15.38
C ARG A 166 -12.19 1.23 -16.72
N LYS A 167 -12.56 2.29 -17.43
CA LYS A 167 -13.05 2.21 -18.80
C LYS A 167 -11.98 1.75 -19.80
N LYS A 168 -10.70 1.90 -19.45
CA LYS A 168 -9.54 1.60 -20.32
C LYS A 168 -8.82 0.30 -19.95
N PHE A 169 -8.92 -0.14 -18.70
CA PHE A 169 -8.24 -1.33 -18.18
C PHE A 169 -9.16 -2.16 -17.28
N SER A 170 -9.01 -3.49 -17.37
CA SER A 170 -9.61 -4.43 -16.43
C SER A 170 -9.04 -4.26 -15.02
N ILE A 171 -9.68 -4.87 -14.02
CA ILE A 171 -9.16 -4.89 -12.65
C ILE A 171 -7.80 -5.61 -12.58
N GLY A 172 -7.67 -6.76 -13.28
CA GLY A 172 -6.42 -7.50 -13.35
C GLY A 172 -5.30 -6.68 -13.99
N GLU A 173 -5.59 -5.97 -15.09
CA GLU A 173 -4.63 -5.07 -15.73
C GLU A 173 -4.19 -3.92 -14.81
N ILE A 174 -5.10 -3.33 -14.03
CA ILE A 174 -4.75 -2.26 -13.08
C ILE A 174 -3.91 -2.78 -11.92
N ALA A 175 -4.13 -4.01 -11.49
CA ALA A 175 -3.38 -4.63 -10.40
C ALA A 175 -2.04 -5.25 -10.87
N ASP A 176 -1.85 -5.48 -12.18
CA ASP A 176 -0.61 -5.99 -12.75
C ASP A 176 0.46 -4.88 -12.87
N LYS A 177 1.57 -5.04 -12.14
CA LYS A 177 2.71 -4.13 -12.14
C LYS A 177 3.36 -3.95 -13.52
N ALA A 178 3.35 -4.97 -14.37
CA ALA A 178 3.91 -4.87 -15.71
C ALA A 178 3.04 -3.96 -16.59
N VAL A 179 1.72 -4.10 -16.49
CA VAL A 179 0.76 -3.26 -17.22
C VAL A 179 0.81 -1.82 -16.72
N VAL A 180 0.81 -1.59 -15.40
CA VAL A 180 0.89 -0.23 -14.81
C VAL A 180 2.17 0.51 -15.21
N LYS A 181 3.27 -0.20 -15.46
CA LYS A 181 4.54 0.38 -15.93
C LYS A 181 4.64 0.52 -17.46
N SER A 182 3.63 0.07 -18.21
CA SER A 182 3.63 0.13 -19.66
C SER A 182 3.38 1.54 -20.19
N GLU A 183 3.86 1.80 -21.41
CA GLU A 183 3.60 3.06 -22.11
C GLU A 183 2.10 3.28 -22.37
N LYS A 184 1.36 2.19 -22.69
CA LYS A 184 -0.09 2.23 -22.87
C LYS A 184 -0.80 2.75 -21.62
N PHE A 185 -0.41 2.26 -20.45
CA PHE A 185 -0.99 2.70 -19.18
C PHE A 185 -0.63 4.16 -18.88
N ALA A 186 0.61 4.57 -19.13
CA ALA A 186 1.04 5.96 -18.98
C ALA A 186 0.29 6.93 -19.92
N LEU A 187 0.05 6.54 -21.18
CA LEU A 187 -0.76 7.32 -22.13
C LEU A 187 -2.21 7.46 -21.66
N ALA A 188 -2.84 6.33 -21.32
CA ALA A 188 -4.20 6.31 -20.81
C ALA A 188 -4.35 7.13 -19.53
N GLY A 189 -3.39 7.02 -18.60
CA GLY A 189 -3.36 7.80 -17.37
C GLY A 189 -3.29 9.30 -17.64
N ARG A 190 -2.54 9.72 -18.67
CA ARG A 190 -2.49 11.12 -19.10
C ARG A 190 -3.84 11.64 -19.59
N ASP A 191 -4.54 10.86 -20.42
CA ASP A 191 -5.87 11.25 -20.90
C ASP A 191 -6.86 11.41 -19.73
N VAL A 192 -6.80 10.47 -18.78
CA VAL A 192 -7.68 10.48 -17.60
C VAL A 192 -7.35 11.66 -16.69
N ALA A 193 -6.07 11.93 -16.43
CA ALA A 193 -5.64 13.07 -15.63
C ALA A 193 -6.11 14.39 -16.24
N LYS A 194 -5.99 14.56 -17.56
CA LYS A 194 -6.53 15.74 -18.28
C LYS A 194 -8.03 15.88 -18.07
N LYS A 195 -8.78 14.77 -18.19
CA LYS A 195 -10.23 14.77 -17.99
C LYS A 195 -10.63 15.12 -16.55
N CYS A 196 -9.83 14.70 -15.57
CA CYS A 196 -10.09 14.95 -14.15
C CYS A 196 -9.39 16.19 -13.59
N ALA A 197 -8.63 16.94 -14.42
CA ALA A 197 -7.79 18.04 -13.96
C ALA A 197 -8.54 19.15 -13.22
N VAL A 198 -9.83 19.37 -13.56
CA VAL A 198 -10.70 20.35 -12.88
C VAL A 198 -10.96 20.01 -11.41
N LYS A 199 -10.82 18.73 -11.03
CA LYS A 199 -10.98 18.23 -9.66
C LYS A 199 -9.66 18.21 -8.88
N LEU A 200 -8.54 18.53 -9.54
CA LEU A 200 -7.23 18.57 -8.92
C LEU A 200 -6.91 20.01 -8.49
N PRO A 201 -6.82 20.32 -7.18
CA PRO A 201 -6.51 21.68 -6.74
C PRO A 201 -5.07 22.06 -7.08
N GLU A 202 -4.86 23.12 -7.87
CA GLU A 202 -3.50 23.57 -8.25
C GLU A 202 -2.64 23.89 -7.02
N ALA A 203 -3.24 24.45 -5.96
CA ALA A 203 -2.55 24.75 -4.72
C ALA A 203 -1.94 23.49 -4.07
N GLU A 204 -2.65 22.37 -4.11
CA GLU A 204 -2.19 21.09 -3.55
C GLU A 204 -1.07 20.48 -4.40
N VAL A 205 -1.19 20.54 -5.72
CA VAL A 205 -0.11 20.11 -6.63
C VAL A 205 1.15 20.95 -6.42
N LYS A 206 1.00 22.29 -6.33
CA LYS A 206 2.12 23.18 -6.06
C LYS A 206 2.78 22.85 -4.73
N LYS A 207 1.99 22.59 -3.68
CA LYS A 207 2.48 22.22 -2.36
C LYS A 207 3.26 20.91 -2.39
N SER A 208 2.74 19.87 -3.06
CA SER A 208 3.45 18.59 -3.26
C SER A 208 4.76 18.79 -4.04
N PHE A 209 4.72 19.54 -5.14
CA PHE A 209 5.89 19.88 -5.94
C PHE A 209 6.95 20.61 -5.10
N MET A 210 6.56 21.65 -4.38
CA MET A 210 7.48 22.43 -3.55
C MET A 210 8.10 21.55 -2.48
N LYS A 211 7.29 20.75 -1.77
CA LYS A 211 7.77 19.82 -0.74
C LYS A 211 8.87 18.90 -1.28
N GLY A 212 8.64 18.23 -2.40
CA GLY A 212 9.63 17.33 -3.02
C GLY A 212 10.85 18.07 -3.58
N CYS A 213 10.65 19.26 -4.16
CA CYS A 213 11.72 20.04 -4.74
C CYS A 213 12.66 20.65 -3.67
N THR A 214 12.13 21.01 -2.50
CA THR A 214 12.88 21.63 -1.40
C THR A 214 13.45 20.64 -0.39
N GLU A 215 13.39 19.32 -0.64
CA GLU A 215 13.99 18.32 0.26
C GLU A 215 15.48 18.56 0.52
N GLY A 216 16.18 19.27 -0.39
CA GLY A 216 17.57 19.71 -0.22
C GLY A 216 17.77 20.94 0.68
N GLY A 217 16.72 21.46 1.34
CA GLY A 217 16.77 22.58 2.29
C GLY A 217 16.15 23.89 1.77
N PRO A 218 15.97 24.89 2.65
CA PRO A 218 15.28 26.14 2.34
C PRO A 218 15.96 26.98 1.25
N ALA A 219 17.27 26.78 1.04
CA ALA A 219 18.01 27.43 -0.05
C ALA A 219 17.46 27.07 -1.44
N ALA A 220 16.76 25.93 -1.58
CA ALA A 220 16.15 25.49 -2.83
C ALA A 220 14.81 26.19 -3.15
N GLU A 221 14.16 26.88 -2.20
CA GLU A 221 12.82 27.47 -2.41
C GLU A 221 12.75 28.41 -3.61
N LYS A 222 13.75 29.28 -3.79
CA LYS A 222 13.79 30.21 -4.93
C LYS A 222 13.90 29.48 -6.27
N PHE A 223 14.75 28.45 -6.33
CA PHE A 223 14.86 27.59 -7.51
C PHE A 223 13.54 26.86 -7.79
N CYS A 224 12.93 26.27 -6.75
CA CYS A 224 11.68 25.51 -6.87
C CYS A 224 10.51 26.39 -7.30
N GLY A 225 10.36 27.59 -6.73
CA GLY A 225 9.33 28.54 -7.16
C GLY A 225 9.50 28.98 -8.63
N CYS A 226 10.75 29.19 -9.07
CA CYS A 226 11.06 29.44 -10.47
C CYS A 226 10.72 28.22 -11.34
N ALA A 227 11.13 27.01 -10.92
CA ALA A 227 10.90 25.78 -11.66
C ALA A 227 9.42 25.46 -11.83
N TRP A 228 8.62 25.61 -10.77
CA TRP A 228 7.16 25.52 -10.81
C TRP A 228 6.57 26.45 -11.87
N THR A 229 7.00 27.71 -11.89
CA THR A 229 6.51 28.71 -12.86
C THR A 229 6.85 28.30 -14.29
N GLN A 230 8.07 27.79 -14.54
CA GLN A 230 8.46 27.31 -15.86
C GLN A 230 7.68 26.05 -16.29
N LEU A 231 7.46 25.09 -15.38
CA LEU A 231 6.61 23.91 -15.62
C LEU A 231 5.19 24.32 -16.00
N ARG A 232 4.55 25.18 -15.19
CA ARG A 232 3.18 25.65 -15.44
C ARG A 232 3.02 26.44 -16.74
N SER A 233 4.11 27.03 -17.26
CA SER A 233 4.08 27.72 -18.56
C SER A 233 3.91 26.80 -19.76
N VAL A 234 4.06 25.48 -19.59
CA VAL A 234 3.98 24.48 -20.68
C VAL A 234 3.16 23.24 -20.34
N MET A 235 2.85 23.01 -19.06
CA MET A 235 2.09 21.85 -18.58
C MET A 235 0.99 22.28 -17.62
N SER A 236 -0.14 21.56 -17.66
CA SER A 236 -1.18 21.66 -16.63
C SER A 236 -0.70 21.11 -15.29
N HIS A 237 -1.32 21.51 -14.17
CA HIS A 237 -0.99 20.97 -12.85
C HIS A 237 -1.27 19.46 -12.77
N ALA A 238 -2.31 18.96 -13.45
CA ALA A 238 -2.56 17.52 -13.55
C ALA A 238 -1.45 16.77 -14.32
N GLU A 239 -0.90 17.37 -15.37
CA GLU A 239 0.26 16.80 -16.05
C GLU A 239 1.51 16.83 -15.16
N ILE A 240 1.74 17.89 -14.38
CA ILE A 240 2.91 17.98 -13.49
C ILE A 240 2.88 16.92 -12.40
N GLU A 241 1.71 16.59 -11.84
CA GLU A 241 1.56 15.58 -10.78
C GLU A 241 1.84 14.14 -11.28
N MET A 242 1.67 13.87 -12.58
CA MET A 242 1.88 12.52 -13.10
C MET A 242 3.37 12.20 -13.29
N ALA A 243 3.84 11.11 -12.69
CA ALA A 243 5.21 10.60 -12.89
C ALA A 243 5.59 10.39 -14.37
N ALA A 244 4.63 10.03 -15.23
CA ALA A 244 4.83 9.85 -16.66
C ALA A 244 5.14 11.17 -17.42
N ALA A 245 4.95 12.33 -16.77
CA ALA A 245 5.27 13.64 -17.33
C ALA A 245 6.74 13.77 -17.72
N HIS A 246 7.65 13.15 -16.96
CA HIS A 246 9.09 13.36 -17.11
C HIS A 246 9.66 12.88 -18.45
N SER A 247 8.95 12.03 -19.18
CA SER A 247 9.35 11.55 -20.51
C SER A 247 8.72 12.33 -21.67
N THR A 248 7.86 13.31 -21.40
CA THR A 248 7.11 14.04 -22.42
C THR A 248 7.95 15.15 -23.10
N PRO A 249 7.69 15.48 -24.38
CA PRO A 249 8.30 16.64 -25.04
C PRO A 249 8.06 17.95 -24.30
N GLU A 250 6.87 18.13 -23.72
CA GLU A 250 6.48 19.31 -22.94
C GLU A 250 7.35 19.45 -21.69
N PHE A 251 7.62 18.33 -21.00
CA PHE A 251 8.52 18.33 -19.86
C PHE A 251 9.97 18.63 -20.26
N LYS A 252 10.46 18.09 -21.38
CA LYS A 252 11.80 18.45 -21.90
C LYS A 252 11.89 19.96 -22.19
N LYS A 253 10.86 20.53 -22.81
CA LYS A 253 10.75 21.97 -23.04
C LYS A 253 10.69 22.76 -21.72
N ALA A 254 9.98 22.25 -20.71
CA ALA A 254 9.98 22.83 -19.37
C ALA A 254 11.39 22.81 -18.76
N GLN A 255 12.08 21.68 -18.85
CA GLN A 255 13.42 21.49 -18.30
C GLN A 255 14.42 22.47 -18.95
N GLU A 256 14.38 22.64 -20.26
CA GLU A 256 15.20 23.64 -20.96
C GLU A 256 14.92 25.07 -20.44
N LYS A 257 13.65 25.42 -20.21
CA LYS A 257 13.29 26.71 -19.61
C LYS A 257 13.79 26.84 -18.16
N ILE A 258 13.72 25.77 -17.36
CA ILE A 258 14.23 25.74 -15.98
C ILE A 258 15.75 25.96 -15.98
N GLU A 259 16.50 25.23 -16.80
CA GLU A 259 17.95 25.41 -16.91
C GLU A 259 18.30 26.84 -17.33
N LYS A 260 17.58 27.38 -18.32
CA LYS A 260 17.85 28.73 -18.83
C LYS A 260 17.51 29.83 -17.82
N SER A 261 16.34 29.76 -17.18
CA SER A 261 15.80 30.85 -16.35
C SER A 261 16.07 30.69 -14.87
N CYS A 262 16.25 29.46 -14.37
CA CYS A 262 16.34 29.16 -12.95
C CYS A 262 17.73 28.70 -12.50
N ALA A 263 18.68 28.39 -13.40
CA ALA A 263 19.98 27.81 -13.01
C ALA A 263 20.76 28.66 -12.00
N LYS A 264 20.68 30.00 -12.08
CA LYS A 264 21.34 30.91 -11.13
C LYS A 264 20.78 30.85 -9.70
N LEU A 265 19.61 30.25 -9.52
CA LEU A 265 18.94 30.10 -8.24
C LEU A 265 19.24 28.76 -7.57
N ARG A 266 19.97 27.86 -8.23
CA ARG A 266 20.33 26.56 -7.65
C ARG A 266 21.17 26.76 -6.39
N PRO A 267 20.89 26.00 -5.31
CA PRO A 267 21.76 25.97 -4.14
C PRO A 267 23.19 25.62 -4.55
N ALA A 268 24.17 26.30 -3.96
CA ALA A 268 25.56 25.86 -4.05
C ALA A 268 25.68 24.47 -3.41
N LYS A 269 26.41 23.57 -4.06
CA LYS A 269 26.74 22.24 -3.52
C LYS A 269 27.80 22.35 -2.44
#